data_AF-A0A2N0B3V1-F1
#
_entry.id   AF-A0A2N0B3V1-F1
#
_cell.length_a   1.000
_cell.length_b   1.000
_cell.length_c   1.000
_cell.angle_alpha   90.00
_cell.angle_beta   90.00
_cell.angle_gamma   90.00
#
_symmetry.space_group_name_H-M   'P 1'
#
loop_
_entity.id
_entity.type
_entity.pdbx_description
1 polymer ?
#
loop_
_entity_poly.entity_id
_entity_poly.type
_entity_poly.pdbx_seq_one_letter_code
_entity_poly.pdbx_strand_id
1 'polypeptide(L)'
;MLELTIHSVGRLAPTLLCLSIAAHLWLRETRDKSTFWLGAYFSFLFLFNLGYFLGYSVVSESGIYLWILASAICLASAARLQLSYHFFETVFEKESKRAAWIFFAAAIIAVAETLFWFQGGRKWLPSIHTYGPVYFSFSVPVLSLFGYLGSLIVGVRKLSAIRKKEGIKAQGWSGLKRVWRENVGFRINFQLTTITFFEVGLNFIFLIGNKFWVANSALAEWMNVALLLVFSAYVLIYSLSPAGRTGFTPRLTGVTLVFCLLFLGVPARAYQEKSLDSFRTQLESEPSAPLSSPDEKIVSASHFVLEEFKSNSVLLTTAIARGYRDGRFVFFEFQSVPLFGFARNEGKRVVWKVFPYSRFRKKADEGARFVSIWYLVSVAGCMLILPFLYRTSLILPLRHLKEDIEKFTPKEDSHFEGSWKGKREVDSFRFSFKEILSVLEKAKQQMPEVFSEIQNLSEVLTSRVKKTELGNRILIYKSVSMFRVLEEAERAKFFKSPVLLIGENGTGRESIARFLHGAENSSPFVVVACASVPSEFWGSEIFGHTKDAFPETLSDRTGRLVEASEGTLFFDEIGDVPSYFQIELSNLLETNRFSPMGSDSILNPSCRFLFATRKNLEEEVRKK
;
A
#
# COMPACT_ATOMS: atom_id res chain seq x y z
N MET A 1 7.68 -26.94 30.01
CA MET A 1 7.00 -25.70 30.44
C MET A 1 7.73 -24.54 29.75
N LEU A 2 7.03 -23.50 29.28
CA LEU A 2 7.68 -22.33 28.67
C LEU A 2 8.32 -21.48 29.77
N GLU A 3 9.64 -21.29 29.69
CA GLU A 3 10.41 -20.43 30.58
C GLU A 3 10.85 -19.20 29.79
N LEU A 4 10.20 -18.07 30.04
CA LEU A 4 10.42 -16.84 29.30
C LEU A 4 11.78 -16.21 29.64
N THR A 5 12.28 -15.42 28.72
CA THR A 5 13.46 -14.57 28.91
C THR A 5 13.19 -13.21 28.33
N ILE A 6 14.00 -12.21 28.67
CA ILE A 6 13.85 -10.89 28.04
C ILE A 6 13.98 -10.94 26.52
N HIS A 7 14.77 -11.87 26.00
CA HIS A 7 14.98 -12.02 24.57
C HIS A 7 13.75 -12.65 23.89
N SER A 8 13.10 -13.63 24.54
CA SER A 8 11.81 -14.13 24.04
C SER A 8 10.74 -13.04 24.14
N VAL A 9 10.64 -12.33 25.27
CA VAL A 9 9.69 -11.22 25.42
C VAL A 9 9.92 -10.12 24.38
N GLY A 10 11.18 -9.78 24.07
CA GLY A 10 11.51 -8.83 23.01
C GLY A 10 11.09 -9.28 21.61
N ARG A 11 10.94 -10.59 21.38
CA ARG A 11 10.45 -11.17 20.10
C ARG A 11 8.94 -11.32 20.04
N LEU A 12 8.25 -11.36 21.18
CA LEU A 12 6.78 -11.46 21.26
C LEU A 12 6.12 -10.31 20.49
N ALA A 13 6.72 -9.13 20.58
CA ALA A 13 6.34 -7.90 19.94
C ALA A 13 6.34 -7.93 18.39
N PRO A 14 7.50 -8.12 17.72
CA PRO A 14 7.56 -8.45 16.29
C PRO A 14 6.61 -9.57 15.88
N THR A 15 6.49 -10.62 16.70
CA THR A 15 5.66 -11.80 16.39
C THR A 15 4.18 -11.41 16.29
N LEU A 16 3.62 -10.76 17.31
CA LEU A 16 2.23 -10.32 17.31
C LEU A 16 1.96 -9.33 16.19
N LEU A 17 2.87 -8.37 15.97
CA LEU A 17 2.71 -7.38 14.90
C LEU A 17 2.68 -8.04 13.51
N CYS A 18 3.61 -8.96 13.23
CA CYS A 18 3.64 -9.70 11.97
C CYS A 18 2.36 -10.50 11.76
N LEU A 19 1.86 -11.15 12.82
CA LEU A 19 0.60 -11.90 12.77
C LEU A 19 -0.59 -10.97 12.46
N SER A 20 -0.70 -9.84 13.15
CA SER A 20 -1.78 -8.87 12.93
C SER A 20 -1.74 -8.28 11.51
N ILE A 21 -0.56 -7.92 11.02
CA ILE A 21 -0.38 -7.38 9.66
C ILE A 21 -0.71 -8.46 8.63
N ALA A 22 -0.18 -9.68 8.79
CA ALA A 22 -0.47 -10.78 7.88
C ALA A 22 -1.98 -11.09 7.84
N ALA A 23 -2.62 -11.24 9.01
CA ALA A 23 -4.05 -11.49 9.11
C ALA A 23 -4.87 -10.38 8.42
N HIS A 24 -4.53 -9.11 8.66
CA HIS A 24 -5.18 -7.98 8.00
C HIS A 24 -5.03 -8.03 6.47
N LEU A 25 -3.84 -8.36 5.96
CA LEU A 25 -3.59 -8.46 4.52
C LEU A 25 -4.34 -9.65 3.89
N TRP A 26 -4.44 -10.78 4.60
CA TRP A 26 -5.16 -11.96 4.12
C TRP A 26 -6.69 -11.81 4.15
N LEU A 27 -7.23 -11.07 5.11
CA LEU A 27 -8.68 -10.84 5.26
C LEU A 27 -9.25 -9.79 4.29
N ARG A 28 -8.41 -9.16 3.45
CA ARG A 28 -8.87 -8.17 2.46
C ARG A 28 -9.64 -8.82 1.31
N GLU A 29 -10.73 -8.16 0.91
CA GLU A 29 -11.57 -8.54 -0.24
C GLU A 29 -10.83 -8.44 -1.58
N THR A 30 -10.00 -7.40 -1.77
CA THR A 30 -9.21 -7.22 -2.99
C THR A 30 -7.76 -7.69 -2.78
N ARG A 31 -7.39 -8.78 -3.46
CA ARG A 31 -6.04 -9.35 -3.43
C ARG A 31 -5.30 -9.07 -4.74
N ASP A 32 -4.62 -7.92 -4.83
CA ASP A 32 -3.63 -7.70 -5.89
C ASP A 32 -2.35 -8.51 -5.61
N LYS A 33 -1.55 -8.79 -6.65
CA LYS A 33 -0.28 -9.55 -6.51
C LYS A 33 0.64 -8.94 -5.45
N SER A 34 0.64 -7.61 -5.33
CA SER A 34 1.40 -6.87 -4.31
C SER A 34 0.94 -7.19 -2.89
N THR A 35 -0.36 -7.14 -2.60
CA THR A 35 -0.93 -7.48 -1.29
C THR A 35 -0.65 -8.94 -0.95
N PHE A 36 -0.75 -9.85 -1.94
CA PHE A 36 -0.42 -11.26 -1.73
C PHE A 36 1.04 -11.45 -1.29
N TRP A 37 2.01 -10.90 -2.02
CA TRP A 37 3.43 -11.05 -1.68
C TRP A 37 3.81 -10.34 -0.39
N LEU A 38 3.17 -9.22 -0.07
CA LEU A 38 3.34 -8.54 1.22
C LEU A 38 2.77 -9.39 2.37
N GLY A 39 1.59 -9.99 2.20
CA GLY A 39 0.99 -10.91 3.15
C GLY A 39 1.90 -12.12 3.40
N ALA A 40 2.41 -12.73 2.33
CA ALA A 40 3.38 -13.83 2.41
C ALA A 40 4.66 -13.41 3.14
N TYR A 41 5.20 -12.22 2.87
CA TYR A 41 6.38 -11.69 3.57
C TYR A 41 6.17 -11.63 5.09
N PHE A 42 5.07 -11.01 5.53
CA PHE A 42 4.76 -10.91 6.95
C PHE A 42 4.39 -12.25 7.60
N SER A 43 3.79 -13.18 6.86
CA SER A 43 3.56 -14.55 7.34
C SER A 43 4.87 -15.31 7.59
N PHE A 44 5.85 -15.22 6.69
CA PHE A 44 7.15 -15.86 6.91
C PHE A 44 7.97 -15.15 8.00
N LEU A 45 7.89 -13.82 8.11
CA LEU A 45 8.47 -13.09 9.23
C LEU A 45 7.83 -13.43 10.57
N PHE A 46 6.52 -13.71 10.61
CA PHE A 46 5.86 -14.23 11.80
C PHE A 46 6.47 -15.57 12.21
N LEU A 47 6.62 -16.53 11.29
CA LEU A 47 7.26 -17.82 11.57
C LEU A 47 8.71 -17.65 12.05
N PHE A 48 9.47 -16.76 11.41
CA PHE A 48 10.82 -16.42 11.84
C PHE A 48 10.86 -15.92 13.29
N ASN A 49 10.05 -14.92 13.64
CA ASN A 49 10.04 -14.36 14.99
C ASN A 49 9.48 -15.35 16.02
N LEU A 50 8.49 -16.17 15.63
CA LEU A 50 7.96 -17.25 16.46
C LEU A 50 9.03 -18.30 16.77
N GLY A 51 9.88 -18.65 15.79
CA GLY A 51 11.01 -19.54 15.98
C GLY A 51 11.99 -19.02 17.03
N TYR A 52 12.38 -17.75 16.96
CA TYR A 52 13.23 -17.13 17.98
C TYR A 52 12.54 -17.04 19.35
N PHE A 53 11.25 -16.66 19.38
CA PHE A 53 10.47 -16.61 20.62
C PHE A 53 10.47 -17.97 21.33
N LEU A 54 10.13 -19.03 20.60
CA LEU A 54 10.06 -20.40 21.11
C LEU A 54 11.44 -20.97 21.43
N GLY A 55 12.43 -20.71 20.58
CA GLY A 55 13.81 -21.15 20.76
C GLY A 55 14.47 -20.60 22.03
N TYR A 56 14.11 -19.38 22.44
CA TYR A 56 14.55 -18.80 23.72
C TYR A 56 13.74 -19.26 24.93
N SER A 57 12.53 -19.79 24.71
CA SER A 57 11.57 -20.09 25.77
C SER A 57 11.49 -21.56 26.16
N VAL A 58 12.01 -22.47 25.34
CA VAL A 58 11.93 -23.92 25.58
C VAL A 58 13.28 -24.46 26.03
N VAL A 59 13.35 -24.87 27.29
CA VAL A 59 14.53 -25.48 27.92
C VAL A 59 14.41 -27.00 27.86
N SER A 60 14.50 -27.56 26.66
CA SER A 60 14.54 -29.01 26.41
C SER A 60 15.36 -29.31 25.16
N GLU A 61 15.85 -30.54 25.02
CA GLU A 61 16.47 -30.99 23.75
C GLU A 61 15.51 -30.85 22.56
N SER A 62 14.20 -31.01 22.79
CA SER A 62 13.18 -30.79 21.75
C SER A 62 13.01 -29.32 21.35
N GLY A 63 13.41 -28.36 22.19
CA GLY A 63 13.39 -26.93 21.88
C GLY A 63 14.31 -26.56 20.71
N ILE A 64 15.28 -27.42 20.40
CA ILE A 64 16.17 -27.29 19.24
C ILE A 64 15.37 -27.23 17.92
N TYR A 65 14.33 -28.05 17.79
CA TYR A 65 13.51 -28.10 16.56
C TYR A 65 12.71 -26.81 16.32
N LEU A 66 12.50 -25.99 17.35
CA LEU A 66 11.76 -24.74 17.21
C LEU A 66 12.57 -23.69 16.42
N TRP A 67 13.89 -23.83 16.38
CA TRP A 67 14.78 -23.00 15.56
C TRP A 67 14.63 -23.27 14.06
N ILE A 68 14.01 -24.37 13.65
CA ILE A 68 13.70 -24.62 12.23
C ILE A 68 12.78 -23.51 11.69
N LEU A 69 11.86 -23.00 12.51
CA LEU A 69 10.98 -21.88 12.14
C LEU A 69 11.77 -20.60 11.84
N ALA A 70 12.95 -20.40 12.44
CA ALA A 70 13.83 -19.28 12.11
C ALA A 70 14.36 -19.36 10.66
N SER A 71 14.32 -20.53 10.02
CA SER A 71 14.71 -20.67 8.62
C SER A 71 13.68 -20.09 7.64
N ALA A 72 12.49 -19.75 8.12
CA ALA A 72 11.47 -19.03 7.34
C ALA A 72 11.96 -17.66 6.83
N ILE A 73 13.07 -17.11 7.37
CA ILE A 73 13.69 -15.88 6.86
C ILE A 73 14.14 -15.99 5.39
N CYS A 74 14.50 -17.19 4.92
CA CYS A 74 14.77 -17.42 3.50
C CYS A 74 13.51 -17.22 2.65
N LEU A 75 12.39 -17.82 3.07
CA LEU A 75 11.09 -17.66 2.41
C LEU A 75 10.58 -16.22 2.48
N ALA A 76 10.81 -15.54 3.60
CA ALA A 76 10.53 -14.11 3.74
C ALA A 76 11.33 -13.29 2.71
N SER A 77 12.64 -13.54 2.56
CA SER A 77 13.46 -12.83 1.57
C SER A 77 13.01 -13.09 0.13
N ALA A 78 12.55 -14.30 -0.19
CA ALA A 78 11.98 -14.64 -1.50
C ALA A 78 10.65 -13.91 -1.75
N ALA A 79 9.74 -13.89 -0.76
CA ALA A 79 8.50 -13.11 -0.84
C ALA A 79 8.79 -11.60 -0.97
N ARG A 80 9.83 -11.11 -0.30
CA ARG A 80 10.28 -9.72 -0.36
C ARG A 80 10.82 -9.32 -1.73
N LEU A 81 11.56 -10.21 -2.37
CA LEU A 81 12.01 -10.05 -3.75
C LEU A 81 10.83 -9.96 -4.71
N GLN A 82 9.84 -10.85 -4.56
CA GLN A 82 8.63 -10.84 -5.37
C GLN A 82 7.78 -9.59 -5.14
N LEU A 83 7.73 -9.09 -3.90
CA LEU A 83 7.12 -7.80 -3.61
C LEU A 83 7.76 -6.69 -4.44
N SER A 84 9.08 -6.59 -4.51
CA SER A 84 9.76 -5.55 -5.31
C SER A 84 9.42 -5.60 -6.81
N TYR A 85 9.22 -6.81 -7.36
CA TYR A 85 8.76 -6.97 -8.75
C TYR A 85 7.34 -6.45 -8.98
N HIS A 86 6.42 -6.74 -8.06
CA HIS A 86 4.98 -6.51 -8.26
C HIS A 86 4.45 -5.21 -7.65
N PHE A 87 5.17 -4.62 -6.70
CA PHE A 87 4.70 -3.47 -5.92
C PHE A 87 4.44 -2.22 -6.78
N PHE A 88 3.24 -1.66 -6.68
CA PHE A 88 2.73 -0.50 -7.44
C PHE A 88 2.55 -0.73 -8.96
N GLU A 89 3.61 -1.09 -9.69
CA GLU A 89 3.57 -1.36 -11.13
C GLU A 89 4.49 -2.55 -11.46
N THR A 90 4.04 -3.49 -12.30
CA THR A 90 4.84 -4.67 -12.65
C THR A 90 5.64 -4.39 -13.93
N VAL A 91 6.96 -4.20 -13.82
CA VAL A 91 7.82 -3.82 -14.97
C VAL A 91 8.55 -5.02 -15.57
N PHE A 92 8.91 -6.03 -14.76
CA PHE A 92 9.77 -7.16 -15.17
C PHE A 92 9.08 -8.53 -14.98
N GLU A 93 7.95 -8.77 -15.64
CA GLU A 93 7.11 -9.95 -15.36
C GLU A 93 7.76 -11.30 -15.71
N LYS A 94 8.56 -11.39 -16.78
CA LYS A 94 9.28 -12.64 -17.13
C LYS A 94 10.39 -12.96 -16.13
N GLU A 95 11.12 -11.95 -15.68
CA GLU A 95 12.17 -12.10 -14.67
C GLU A 95 11.60 -12.48 -13.31
N SER A 96 10.44 -11.90 -12.92
CA SER A 96 9.82 -12.18 -11.62
C SER A 96 9.46 -13.65 -11.45
N LYS A 97 8.90 -14.29 -12.50
CA LYS A 97 8.57 -15.72 -12.49
C LYS A 97 9.81 -16.60 -12.31
N ARG A 98 10.89 -16.32 -13.03
CA ARG A 98 12.15 -17.09 -12.91
C ARG A 98 12.76 -16.91 -11.53
N ALA A 99 12.82 -15.67 -11.04
CA ALA A 99 13.32 -15.35 -9.71
C ALA A 99 12.50 -16.03 -8.61
N ALA A 100 11.16 -16.14 -8.77
CA ALA A 100 10.30 -16.84 -7.81
C ALA A 100 10.71 -18.30 -7.67
N TRP A 101 10.79 -19.02 -8.80
CA TRP A 101 11.15 -20.44 -8.80
C TRP A 101 12.53 -20.70 -8.21
N ILE A 102 13.53 -19.91 -8.60
CA ILE A 102 14.92 -20.08 -8.14
C ILE A 102 15.01 -19.84 -6.62
N PHE A 103 14.51 -18.71 -6.13
CA PHE A 103 14.66 -18.34 -4.72
C PHE A 103 13.80 -19.19 -3.78
N PHE A 104 12.59 -19.60 -4.18
CA PHE A 104 11.79 -20.51 -3.36
C PHE A 104 12.39 -21.92 -3.32
N ALA A 105 12.89 -22.44 -4.45
CA ALA A 105 13.58 -23.74 -4.46
C ALA A 105 14.84 -23.71 -3.58
N ALA A 106 15.67 -22.67 -3.72
CA ALA A 106 16.85 -22.50 -2.86
C ALA A 106 16.48 -22.37 -1.38
N ALA A 107 15.40 -21.64 -1.06
CA ALA A 107 14.95 -21.47 0.32
C ALA A 107 14.50 -22.80 0.94
N ILE A 108 13.79 -23.63 0.17
CA ILE A 108 13.37 -24.96 0.60
C ILE A 108 14.61 -25.86 0.83
N ILE A 109 15.59 -25.82 -0.07
CA ILE A 109 16.85 -26.57 0.08
C ILE A 109 17.60 -26.15 1.34
N ALA A 110 17.72 -24.84 1.61
CA ALA A 110 18.39 -24.34 2.82
C ALA A 110 17.67 -24.75 4.12
N VAL A 111 16.33 -24.77 4.10
CA VAL A 111 15.53 -25.28 5.23
C VAL A 111 15.75 -26.79 5.41
N ALA A 112 15.78 -27.57 4.32
CA ALA A 112 16.03 -29.00 4.35
C ALA A 112 17.46 -29.35 4.81
N GLU A 113 18.46 -28.59 4.37
CA GLU A 113 19.83 -28.69 4.85
C GLU A 113 19.90 -28.44 6.36
N THR A 114 19.23 -27.38 6.83
CA THR A 114 19.17 -27.06 8.26
C THR A 114 18.53 -28.20 9.05
N LEU A 115 17.44 -28.79 8.54
CA LEU A 115 16.80 -29.99 9.12
C LEU A 115 17.75 -31.19 9.20
N PHE A 116 18.57 -31.41 8.17
CA PHE A 116 19.51 -32.53 8.10
C PHE A 116 20.67 -32.37 9.10
N TRP A 117 21.27 -31.18 9.19
CA TRP A 117 22.33 -30.90 10.16
C TRP A 117 21.85 -30.98 11.62
N PHE A 118 20.58 -30.65 11.88
CA PHE A 118 19.99 -30.80 13.21
C PHE A 118 19.94 -32.27 13.69
N GLN A 119 19.90 -33.25 12.78
CA GLN A 119 19.91 -34.67 13.14
C GLN A 119 21.31 -35.20 13.50
N GLY A 120 22.38 -34.51 13.07
CA GLY A 120 23.74 -35.06 13.02
C GLY A 120 24.70 -34.73 14.18
N GLY A 121 24.37 -33.84 15.12
CA GLY A 121 25.37 -33.34 16.07
C GLY A 121 24.82 -32.79 17.37
N ARG A 122 24.62 -33.66 18.36
CA ARG A 122 24.40 -33.28 19.77
C ARG A 122 25.69 -32.69 20.36
N LYS A 123 25.72 -31.39 20.60
CA LYS A 123 26.40 -30.81 21.77
C LYS A 123 25.59 -29.62 22.24
N TRP A 124 25.10 -29.69 23.47
CA TRP A 124 24.38 -28.62 24.14
C TRP A 124 25.37 -27.52 24.53
N LEU A 125 26.06 -26.90 23.55
CA LEU A 125 27.04 -25.87 23.86
C LEU A 125 26.33 -24.58 24.27
N PRO A 126 26.56 -24.06 25.49
CA PRO A 126 26.16 -22.72 25.89
C PRO A 126 27.09 -21.70 25.23
N SER A 127 26.97 -21.55 23.93
CA SER A 127 27.55 -20.45 23.19
C SER A 127 26.55 -20.22 22.08
N ILE A 128 25.60 -19.31 22.22
CA ILE A 128 25.82 -17.88 21.92
C ILE A 128 24.69 -17.03 22.52
N HIS A 129 23.71 -17.68 23.13
CA HIS A 129 22.70 -17.03 23.92
C HIS A 129 22.68 -17.74 25.24
N THR A 130 22.77 -16.99 26.33
CA THR A 130 22.64 -17.43 27.73
C THR A 130 21.34 -18.20 28.02
N TYR A 131 20.54 -18.50 26.99
CA TYR A 131 19.13 -18.81 27.02
C TYR A 131 18.64 -19.73 25.87
N GLY A 132 19.47 -20.53 25.18
CA GLY A 132 18.93 -21.51 24.22
C GLY A 132 19.97 -22.23 23.34
N PRO A 133 19.55 -23.26 22.58
CA PRO A 133 20.43 -24.02 21.69
C PRO A 133 20.89 -23.22 20.46
N VAL A 134 22.00 -23.64 19.85
CA VAL A 134 22.70 -22.91 18.78
C VAL A 134 21.98 -23.05 17.43
N TYR A 135 21.80 -21.93 16.75
CA TYR A 135 21.44 -21.90 15.34
C TYR A 135 22.69 -22.03 14.47
N PHE A 136 22.93 -23.19 13.85
CA PHE A 136 24.12 -23.45 13.05
C PHE A 136 23.75 -23.67 11.58
N SER A 137 23.17 -22.66 10.94
CA SER A 137 22.99 -22.66 9.49
C SER A 137 23.67 -21.44 8.89
N PHE A 138 24.73 -21.67 8.12
CA PHE A 138 25.40 -20.62 7.36
C PHE A 138 24.63 -20.32 6.06
N SER A 139 24.00 -21.34 5.45
CA SER A 139 23.30 -21.20 4.18
C SER A 139 22.06 -20.33 4.28
N VAL A 140 21.30 -20.41 5.37
CA VAL A 140 20.05 -19.65 5.54
C VAL A 140 20.28 -18.12 5.60
N PRO A 141 21.16 -17.57 6.45
CA PRO A 141 21.41 -16.13 6.48
C PRO A 141 22.01 -15.61 5.15
N VAL A 142 22.87 -16.40 4.51
CA VAL A 142 23.48 -16.05 3.22
C VAL A 142 22.43 -16.01 2.11
N LEU A 143 21.57 -17.02 2.01
CA LEU A 143 20.51 -17.05 1.01
C LEU A 143 19.48 -15.94 1.24
N SER A 144 19.15 -15.66 2.51
CA SER A 144 18.31 -14.52 2.87
C SER A 144 18.92 -13.20 2.38
N LEU A 145 20.22 -12.99 2.62
CA LEU A 145 20.95 -11.81 2.13
C LEU A 145 20.85 -11.68 0.60
N PHE A 146 21.01 -12.77 -0.16
CA PHE A 146 20.84 -12.75 -1.62
C PHE A 146 19.42 -12.36 -2.03
N GLY A 147 18.39 -12.82 -1.32
CA GLY A 147 17.00 -12.42 -1.58
C GLY A 147 16.78 -10.91 -1.38
N TYR A 148 17.30 -10.35 -0.29
CA TYR A 148 17.23 -8.92 0.00
C TYR A 148 18.07 -8.07 -0.97
N LEU A 149 19.27 -8.53 -1.35
CA LEU A 149 20.11 -7.89 -2.37
C LEU A 149 19.41 -7.89 -3.74
N GLY A 150 18.81 -9.01 -4.14
CA GLY A 150 18.00 -9.09 -5.34
C GLY A 150 16.85 -8.09 -5.31
N SER A 151 16.17 -7.98 -4.16
CA SER A 151 15.08 -7.02 -3.95
C SER A 151 15.56 -5.57 -4.11
N LEU A 152 16.75 -5.25 -3.59
CA LEU A 152 17.38 -3.94 -3.73
C LEU A 152 17.73 -3.63 -5.19
N ILE A 153 18.33 -4.59 -5.90
CA ILE A 153 18.68 -4.48 -7.33
C ILE A 153 17.42 -4.22 -8.17
N VAL A 154 16.35 -4.97 -7.93
CA VAL A 154 15.07 -4.79 -8.63
C VAL A 154 14.48 -3.41 -8.34
N GLY A 155 14.50 -2.96 -7.08
CA GLY A 155 14.05 -1.63 -6.68
C GLY A 155 14.80 -0.51 -7.41
N VAL A 156 16.14 -0.57 -7.43
CA VAL A 156 16.98 0.41 -8.14
C VAL A 156 16.76 0.37 -9.65
N ARG A 157 16.68 -0.82 -10.27
CA ARG A 157 16.37 -0.98 -11.70
C ARG A 157 15.01 -0.38 -12.05
N LYS A 158 14.03 -0.55 -11.18
CA LYS A 158 12.67 -0.01 -11.35
C LYS A 158 12.63 1.50 -11.25
N LEU A 159 13.33 2.09 -10.27
CA LEU A 159 13.50 3.54 -10.18
C LEU A 159 14.17 4.12 -11.43
N SER A 160 15.19 3.43 -11.96
CA SER A 160 15.86 3.80 -13.21
C SER A 160 14.91 3.72 -14.40
N ALA A 161 14.09 2.66 -14.49
CA ALA A 161 13.11 2.47 -15.56
C ALA A 161 12.01 3.55 -15.54
N ILE A 162 11.47 3.87 -14.37
CA ILE A 162 10.46 4.94 -14.20
C ILE A 162 11.07 6.28 -14.62
N ARG A 163 12.30 6.59 -14.18
CA ARG A 163 13.01 7.81 -14.57
C ARG A 163 13.23 7.91 -16.09
N LYS A 164 13.55 6.78 -16.75
CA LYS A 164 13.71 6.74 -18.22
C LYS A 164 12.38 6.92 -18.95
N LYS A 165 11.28 6.35 -18.44
CA LYS A 165 9.93 6.45 -19.02
C LYS A 165 9.42 7.89 -19.08
N GLU A 166 9.80 8.73 -18.11
CA GLU A 166 9.45 10.17 -18.11
C GLU A 166 10.34 11.05 -19.01
N GLY A 167 11.16 10.45 -19.88
CA GLY A 167 11.96 11.20 -20.87
C GLY A 167 13.10 12.03 -20.27
N ILE A 168 13.45 11.82 -18.99
CA ILE A 168 14.47 12.59 -18.30
C ILE A 168 15.85 12.04 -18.67
N LYS A 169 16.38 12.52 -19.78
CA LYS A 169 17.81 12.41 -20.10
C LYS A 169 18.60 13.26 -19.10
N ALA A 170 19.19 12.61 -18.10
CA ALA A 170 20.36 13.04 -17.32
C ALA A 170 20.48 14.53 -16.85
N GLN A 171 19.41 15.30 -16.72
CA GLN A 171 19.50 16.67 -16.18
C GLN A 171 19.45 16.69 -14.64
N GLY A 172 20.57 16.32 -14.02
CA GLY A 172 20.94 16.68 -12.64
C GLY A 172 19.90 16.49 -11.53
N TRP A 173 20.10 17.24 -10.43
CA TRP A 173 19.24 17.22 -9.23
C TRP A 173 17.85 17.83 -9.45
N SER A 174 17.70 18.73 -10.44
CA SER A 174 16.43 19.39 -10.78
C SER A 174 15.42 18.41 -11.40
N GLY A 175 15.88 17.56 -12.33
CA GLY A 175 15.04 16.53 -12.93
C GLY A 175 14.58 15.50 -11.89
N LEU A 176 15.44 15.13 -10.94
CA LEU A 176 15.07 14.21 -9.86
C LEU A 176 14.02 14.81 -8.92
N LYS A 177 14.16 16.10 -8.55
CA LYS A 177 13.16 16.82 -7.74
C LYS A 177 11.80 16.91 -8.46
N ARG A 178 11.80 16.99 -9.79
CA ARG A 178 10.57 16.98 -10.58
C ARG A 178 9.85 15.63 -10.51
N VAL A 179 10.53 14.52 -10.85
CA VAL A 179 9.97 13.16 -10.72
C VAL A 179 9.50 12.88 -9.29
N TRP A 180 10.27 13.32 -8.30
CA TRP A 180 9.89 13.16 -6.89
C TRP A 180 8.57 13.87 -6.55
N ARG A 181 8.31 15.05 -7.11
CA ARG A 181 7.06 15.79 -6.85
C ARG A 181 5.88 15.22 -7.64
N GLU A 182 6.09 14.91 -8.90
CA GLU A 182 5.03 14.56 -9.87
C GLU A 182 4.68 13.06 -9.86
N ASN A 183 5.65 12.17 -9.66
CA ASN A 183 5.43 10.73 -9.75
C ASN A 183 5.32 10.06 -8.37
N VAL A 184 4.09 9.78 -7.97
CA VAL A 184 3.79 9.06 -6.72
C VAL A 184 4.41 7.65 -6.72
N GLY A 185 4.36 6.94 -7.84
CA GLY A 185 4.95 5.60 -7.98
C GLY A 185 6.45 5.59 -7.73
N PHE A 186 7.16 6.61 -8.22
CA PHE A 186 8.60 6.79 -7.97
C PHE A 186 8.89 6.98 -6.48
N ARG A 187 8.15 7.87 -5.79
CA ARG A 187 8.34 8.11 -4.35
C ARG A 187 8.14 6.84 -3.52
N ILE A 188 7.07 6.10 -3.76
CA ILE A 188 6.76 4.91 -2.96
C ILE A 188 7.77 3.79 -3.26
N ASN A 189 8.15 3.58 -4.53
CA ASN A 189 9.22 2.62 -4.85
C ASN A 189 10.57 3.04 -4.27
N PHE A 190 10.86 4.34 -4.19
CA PHE A 190 12.08 4.85 -3.57
C PHE A 190 12.10 4.55 -2.08
N GLN A 191 11.02 4.88 -1.37
CA GLN A 191 10.89 4.57 0.05
C GLN A 191 11.00 3.06 0.30
N LEU A 192 10.36 2.22 -0.54
CA LEU A 192 10.43 0.77 -0.40
C LEU A 192 11.86 0.25 -0.63
N THR A 193 12.58 0.84 -1.59
CA THR A 193 13.99 0.53 -1.87
C THR A 193 14.89 0.95 -0.70
N THR A 194 14.62 2.11 -0.08
CA THR A 194 15.31 2.56 1.13
C THR A 194 15.09 1.61 2.29
N ILE A 195 13.87 1.10 2.51
CA ILE A 195 13.63 0.05 3.51
C ILE A 195 14.47 -1.19 3.19
N THR A 196 14.47 -1.65 1.94
CA THR A 196 15.27 -2.82 1.55
C THR A 196 16.75 -2.61 1.85
N PHE A 197 17.27 -1.41 1.62
CA PHE A 197 18.67 -1.07 1.93
C PHE A 197 18.97 -1.24 3.43
N PHE A 198 18.09 -0.75 4.30
CA PHE A 198 18.19 -1.00 5.75
C PHE A 198 18.09 -2.49 6.08
N GLU A 199 17.18 -3.25 5.46
CA GLU A 199 17.04 -4.70 5.67
C GLU A 199 18.30 -5.47 5.25
N VAL A 200 18.96 -5.08 4.15
CA VAL A 200 20.25 -5.64 3.72
C VAL A 200 21.33 -5.32 4.76
N GLY A 201 21.40 -4.08 5.24
CA GLY A 201 22.33 -3.66 6.28
C GLY A 201 22.17 -4.47 7.56
N LEU A 202 20.93 -4.74 7.99
CA LEU A 202 20.66 -5.56 9.17
C LEU A 202 21.09 -7.01 9.00
N ASN A 203 20.83 -7.62 7.84
CA ASN A 203 21.31 -8.97 7.53
C ASN A 203 22.84 -9.03 7.50
N PHE A 204 23.48 -7.99 6.97
CA PHE A 204 24.95 -7.90 6.93
C PHE A 204 25.56 -7.76 8.33
N ILE A 205 24.97 -6.89 9.18
CA ILE A 205 25.36 -6.75 10.59
C ILE A 205 25.16 -8.08 11.33
N PHE A 206 24.07 -8.80 11.08
CA PHE A 206 23.84 -10.12 11.66
C PHE A 206 24.93 -11.13 11.23
N LEU A 207 25.28 -11.18 9.94
CA LEU A 207 26.31 -12.08 9.41
C LEU A 207 27.72 -11.77 9.95
N ILE A 208 28.12 -10.50 9.99
CA ILE A 208 29.41 -10.08 10.56
C ILE A 208 29.41 -10.25 12.08
N GLY A 209 28.31 -9.86 12.72
CA GLY A 209 28.09 -9.94 14.15
C GLY A 209 28.14 -11.37 14.67
N ASN A 210 27.80 -12.36 13.84
CA ASN A 210 27.88 -13.79 14.18
C ASN A 210 29.28 -14.24 14.65
N LYS A 211 30.35 -13.56 14.21
CA LYS A 211 31.73 -13.93 14.57
C LYS A 211 32.33 -13.10 15.71
N PHE A 212 31.85 -11.87 15.95
CA PHE A 212 32.45 -10.92 16.90
C PHE A 212 31.51 -10.45 18.03
N TRP A 213 30.22 -10.27 17.74
CA TRP A 213 29.23 -9.64 18.63
C TRP A 213 28.25 -10.61 19.25
N VAL A 214 28.29 -11.84 18.77
CA VAL A 214 27.39 -12.91 19.15
C VAL A 214 27.57 -13.30 20.64
N ALA A 215 28.71 -12.95 21.23
CA ALA A 215 28.97 -13.05 22.67
C ALA A 215 28.37 -11.89 23.50
N ASN A 216 27.54 -11.02 22.92
CA ASN A 216 26.97 -9.86 23.61
C ASN A 216 25.44 -9.82 23.42
N SER A 217 24.70 -9.77 24.53
CA SER A 217 23.23 -9.69 24.55
C SER A 217 22.69 -8.47 23.78
N ALA A 218 23.52 -7.44 23.61
CA ALA A 218 23.22 -6.24 22.83
C ALA A 218 22.79 -6.53 21.38
N LEU A 219 23.37 -7.53 20.71
CA LEU A 219 23.05 -7.81 19.30
C LEU A 219 21.57 -8.17 19.11
N ALA A 220 21.03 -9.01 19.99
CA ALA A 220 19.63 -9.43 19.92
C ALA A 220 18.67 -8.24 20.14
N GLU A 221 19.06 -7.29 20.99
CA GLU A 221 18.27 -6.08 21.25
C GLU A 221 18.29 -5.09 20.10
N TRP A 222 19.48 -4.80 19.55
CA TRP A 222 19.62 -3.99 18.35
C TRP A 222 18.83 -4.56 17.18
N MET A 223 18.83 -5.88 17.02
CA MET A 223 18.01 -6.57 16.01
C MET A 223 16.51 -6.36 16.25
N ASN A 224 16.03 -6.45 17.50
CA ASN A 224 14.62 -6.23 17.83
C ASN A 224 14.18 -4.79 17.55
N VAL A 225 15.00 -3.81 17.97
CA VAL A 225 14.77 -2.37 17.71
C VAL A 225 14.71 -2.11 16.21
N ALA A 226 15.68 -2.63 15.47
CA ALA A 226 15.75 -2.42 14.04
C ALA A 226 14.60 -3.07 13.27
N LEU A 227 14.16 -4.27 13.68
CA LEU A 227 12.97 -4.93 13.12
C LEU A 227 11.70 -4.10 13.35
N LEU A 228 11.53 -3.54 14.54
CA LEU A 228 10.40 -2.66 14.85
C LEU A 228 10.43 -1.40 13.97
N LEU A 229 11.60 -0.75 13.80
CA LEU A 229 11.74 0.41 12.90
C LEU A 229 11.40 0.07 11.44
N VAL A 230 11.86 -1.09 10.95
CA VAL A 230 11.51 -1.58 9.60
C VAL A 230 10.00 -1.77 9.49
N PHE A 231 9.33 -2.34 10.49
CA PHE A 231 7.88 -2.50 10.49
C PHE A 231 7.13 -1.16 10.52
N SER A 232 7.57 -0.19 11.32
CA SER A 232 7.03 1.17 11.28
C SER A 232 7.12 1.78 9.89
N ALA A 233 8.26 1.61 9.23
CA ALA A 233 8.47 2.12 7.88
C ALA A 233 7.52 1.44 6.87
N TYR A 234 7.27 0.13 6.97
CA TYR A 234 6.27 -0.54 6.12
C TYR A 234 4.86 -0.01 6.33
N VAL A 235 4.45 0.19 7.59
CA VAL A 235 3.14 0.77 7.92
C VAL A 235 3.02 2.16 7.29
N LEU A 236 4.07 2.98 7.39
CA LEU A 236 4.11 4.32 6.81
C LEU A 236 3.99 4.30 5.27
N ILE A 237 4.84 3.53 4.58
CA ILE A 237 4.82 3.45 3.10
C ILE A 237 3.50 2.93 2.58
N TYR A 238 2.97 1.86 3.19
CA TYR A 238 1.71 1.27 2.74
C TYR A 238 0.53 2.20 2.99
N SER A 239 0.63 3.05 4.01
CA SER A 239 -0.35 4.08 4.30
C SER A 239 -0.29 5.29 3.37
N LEU A 240 0.88 5.61 2.81
CA LEU A 240 1.09 6.70 1.86
C LEU A 240 0.65 6.33 0.43
N SER A 241 0.33 5.06 0.17
CA SER A 241 -0.17 4.60 -1.12
C SER A 241 -1.58 5.14 -1.40
N PRO A 242 -1.82 5.85 -2.52
CA PRO A 242 -3.10 6.51 -2.85
C PRO A 242 -4.32 5.59 -2.97
N ALA A 243 -4.11 4.28 -3.06
CA ALA A 243 -5.13 3.30 -3.39
C ALA A 243 -6.16 3.01 -2.25
N GLY A 244 -6.47 3.98 -1.39
CA GLY A 244 -7.51 3.84 -0.35
C GLY A 244 -7.26 2.67 0.61
N ARG A 245 -5.99 2.31 0.87
CA ARG A 245 -5.67 0.98 1.40
C ARG A 245 -5.82 0.80 2.91
N THR A 246 -5.84 1.86 3.70
CA THR A 246 -6.21 1.85 5.13
C THR A 246 -6.79 3.20 5.52
N GLY A 247 -7.81 3.25 6.39
CA GLY A 247 -8.24 4.51 7.01
C GLY A 247 -7.13 5.12 7.89
N PHE A 248 -7.27 6.39 8.29
CA PHE A 248 -6.29 7.07 9.14
C PHE A 248 -6.07 6.34 10.49
N THR A 249 -7.12 5.74 11.05
CA THR A 249 -7.09 5.10 12.37
C THR A 249 -6.19 3.85 12.44
N PRO A 250 -6.29 2.84 11.56
CA PRO A 250 -5.32 1.74 11.51
C PRO A 250 -3.85 2.17 11.37
N ARG A 251 -3.60 3.31 10.68
CA ARG A 251 -2.24 3.84 10.49
C ARG A 251 -1.67 4.39 11.78
N LEU A 252 -2.45 5.23 12.46
CA LEU A 252 -2.05 5.82 13.73
C LEU A 252 -1.90 4.72 14.80
N THR A 253 -2.82 3.76 14.86
CA THR A 253 -2.72 2.61 15.76
C THR A 253 -1.48 1.77 15.46
N GLY A 254 -1.16 1.50 14.19
CA GLY A 254 0.04 0.75 13.83
C GLY A 254 1.33 1.48 14.24
N VAL A 255 1.43 2.78 13.97
CA VAL A 255 2.61 3.58 14.34
C VAL A 255 2.75 3.68 15.86
N THR A 256 1.68 4.05 16.57
CA THR A 256 1.70 4.20 18.03
C THR A 256 2.01 2.87 18.71
N LEU A 257 1.45 1.75 18.22
CA LEU A 257 1.76 0.43 18.73
C LEU A 257 3.27 0.20 18.64
N VAL A 258 3.89 0.35 17.48
CA VAL A 258 5.33 0.10 17.33
C VAL A 258 6.19 1.00 18.24
N PHE A 259 5.83 2.27 18.41
CA PHE A 259 6.54 3.16 19.35
C PHE A 259 6.36 2.73 20.81
N CYS A 260 5.13 2.42 21.25
CA CYS A 260 4.90 1.90 22.60
C CYS A 260 5.69 0.60 22.85
N LEU A 261 5.72 -0.28 21.86
CA LEU A 261 6.49 -1.53 21.88
C LEU A 261 8.00 -1.29 22.01
N LEU A 262 8.54 -0.30 21.30
CA LEU A 262 9.93 0.14 21.41
C LEU A 262 10.25 0.71 22.80
N PHE A 263 9.41 1.62 23.30
CA PHE A 263 9.64 2.30 24.58
C PHE A 263 9.49 1.37 25.79
N LEU A 264 8.72 0.28 25.68
CA LEU A 264 8.61 -0.72 26.75
C LEU A 264 9.86 -1.61 26.87
N GLY A 265 10.66 -1.74 25.80
CA GLY A 265 11.87 -2.57 25.81
C GLY A 265 12.98 -2.08 26.73
N VAL A 266 13.17 -0.76 26.85
CA VAL A 266 14.25 -0.17 27.65
C VAL A 266 14.00 -0.32 29.17
N PRO A 267 12.82 0.03 29.72
CA PRO A 267 12.51 -0.21 31.13
C PRO A 267 12.51 -1.69 31.49
N ALA A 268 12.04 -2.54 30.59
CA ALA A 268 12.04 -3.99 30.77
C ALA A 268 13.46 -4.55 30.97
N ARG A 269 14.41 -4.08 30.17
CA ARG A 269 15.83 -4.41 30.30
C ARG A 269 16.39 -3.91 31.62
N ALA A 270 16.18 -2.64 31.96
CA ALA A 270 16.66 -2.06 33.21
C ALA A 270 16.15 -2.82 34.44
N TYR A 271 14.88 -3.24 34.41
CA TYR A 271 14.27 -4.06 35.45
C TYR A 271 14.96 -5.44 35.57
N GLN A 272 15.15 -6.13 34.45
CA GLN A 272 15.79 -7.45 34.46
C GLN A 272 17.27 -7.38 34.88
N GLU A 273 18.01 -6.38 34.40
CA GLU A 273 19.40 -6.14 34.82
C GLU A 273 19.48 -5.96 36.33
N LYS A 274 18.64 -5.09 36.90
CA LYS A 274 18.55 -4.88 38.35
C LYS A 274 18.12 -6.14 39.11
N SER A 275 17.20 -6.93 38.55
CA SER A 275 16.75 -8.20 39.13
C SER A 275 17.88 -9.24 39.15
N LEU A 276 18.69 -9.31 38.09
CA LEU A 276 19.86 -10.20 38.01
C LEU A 276 21.00 -9.75 38.94
N ASP A 277 21.22 -8.45 39.10
CA ASP A 277 22.18 -7.91 40.08
C ASP A 277 21.75 -8.26 41.50
N SER A 278 20.47 -8.05 41.84
CA SER A 278 19.92 -8.46 43.13
C SER A 278 20.03 -9.97 43.37
N PHE A 279 19.80 -10.77 42.32
CA PHE A 279 19.96 -12.22 42.39
C PHE A 279 21.42 -12.63 42.64
N ARG A 280 22.38 -11.96 42.01
CA ARG A 280 23.81 -12.18 42.28
C ARG A 280 24.14 -11.90 43.75
N THR A 281 23.68 -10.77 44.30
CA THR A 281 23.91 -10.43 45.72
C THR A 281 23.27 -11.46 46.67
N GLN A 282 22.08 -11.99 46.32
CA GLN A 282 21.44 -13.08 47.08
C GLN A 282 22.31 -14.34 47.08
N LEU A 283 22.78 -14.78 45.91
CA LEU A 283 23.67 -15.95 45.79
C LEU A 283 25.02 -15.75 46.51
N GLU A 284 25.52 -14.52 46.57
CA GLU A 284 26.74 -14.18 47.32
C GLU A 284 26.56 -14.40 48.82
N SER A 285 25.38 -14.07 49.35
CA SER A 285 25.02 -14.23 50.77
C SER A 285 24.72 -15.68 51.20
N GLU A 286 24.54 -16.61 50.25
CA GLU A 286 24.27 -18.00 50.59
C GLU A 286 25.49 -18.69 51.22
N PRO A 287 25.30 -19.44 52.33
CA PRO A 287 26.38 -20.12 53.03
C PRO A 287 27.02 -21.19 52.13
N SER A 288 28.34 -21.33 52.21
CA SER A 288 29.13 -22.26 51.41
C SER A 288 28.99 -23.71 51.88
N ALA A 289 28.54 -24.63 51.02
CA ALA A 289 28.66 -26.08 51.26
C ALA A 289 30.02 -26.63 50.76
N PRO A 290 30.86 -27.24 51.62
CA PRO A 290 32.11 -27.87 51.20
C PRO A 290 31.88 -29.19 50.47
N LEU A 291 32.76 -29.53 49.52
CA LEU A 291 32.71 -30.78 48.76
C LEU A 291 33.12 -31.97 49.64
N SER A 292 32.16 -32.72 50.18
CA SER A 292 32.42 -34.01 50.84
C SER A 292 32.24 -35.16 49.85
N SER A 293 33.36 -35.67 49.33
CA SER A 293 33.52 -36.89 48.50
C SER A 293 33.33 -36.75 46.97
N PRO A 294 34.11 -37.51 46.17
CA PRO A 294 34.13 -37.44 44.70
C PRO A 294 33.00 -38.23 43.99
N ASP A 295 32.17 -38.97 44.72
CA ASP A 295 31.19 -39.92 44.14
C ASP A 295 29.72 -39.47 44.25
N GLU A 296 29.42 -38.42 45.02
CA GLU A 296 28.07 -37.85 45.00
C GLU A 296 27.86 -37.03 43.72
N LYS A 297 26.95 -37.52 42.87
CA LYS A 297 26.52 -36.85 41.65
C LYS A 297 26.30 -35.37 41.95
N ILE A 298 27.02 -34.50 41.23
CA ILE A 298 26.90 -33.02 41.18
C ILE A 298 25.43 -32.54 41.08
N VAL A 299 24.53 -33.43 40.66
CA VAL A 299 23.07 -33.28 40.56
C VAL A 299 22.35 -33.16 41.92
N SER A 300 22.89 -33.67 43.05
CA SER A 300 22.20 -33.66 44.34
C SER A 300 22.46 -32.40 45.19
N ALA A 301 23.58 -31.71 45.04
CA ALA A 301 23.87 -30.52 45.84
C ALA A 301 23.47 -29.21 45.14
N SER A 302 22.93 -28.28 45.94
CA SER A 302 22.34 -27.03 45.47
C SER A 302 23.36 -25.98 45.03
N HIS A 303 24.62 -26.11 45.45
CA HIS A 303 25.75 -25.24 45.10
C HIS A 303 27.08 -25.84 45.59
N PHE A 304 28.21 -25.51 44.94
CA PHE A 304 29.54 -25.98 45.35
C PHE A 304 30.59 -24.86 45.31
N VAL A 305 31.59 -24.97 46.19
CA VAL A 305 32.67 -24.00 46.39
C VAL A 305 34.02 -24.60 46.01
N LEU A 306 34.77 -23.93 45.13
CA LEU A 306 36.11 -24.36 44.72
C LEU A 306 37.17 -23.43 45.34
N GLU A 307 38.03 -24.00 46.18
CA GLU A 307 39.30 -23.40 46.58
C GLU A 307 40.46 -23.97 45.73
N GLU A 308 41.54 -23.21 45.59
CA GLU A 308 42.67 -23.52 44.70
C GLU A 308 43.26 -24.96 44.84
N PHE A 309 43.17 -25.69 43.72
CA PHE A 309 43.94 -26.85 43.23
C PHE A 309 43.93 -28.21 43.99
N LYS A 310 43.14 -29.15 43.44
CA LYS A 310 43.35 -30.63 43.40
C LYS A 310 42.92 -31.20 42.02
N SER A 311 43.43 -32.35 41.58
CA SER A 311 43.32 -32.82 40.16
C SER A 311 41.92 -32.76 39.50
N ASN A 312 40.83 -33.05 40.22
CA ASN A 312 39.46 -32.92 39.68
C ASN A 312 38.97 -31.47 39.51
N SER A 313 39.53 -30.52 40.28
CA SER A 313 39.26 -29.09 40.09
C SER A 313 39.82 -28.59 38.76
N VAL A 314 40.91 -29.18 38.24
CA VAL A 314 41.54 -28.74 36.97
C VAL A 314 40.59 -28.91 35.79
N LEU A 315 39.89 -30.04 35.68
CA LEU A 315 38.88 -30.28 34.64
C LEU A 315 37.74 -29.26 34.70
N LEU A 316 37.23 -28.97 35.89
CA LEU A 316 36.17 -28.00 36.10
C LEU A 316 36.66 -26.56 35.82
N THR A 317 37.87 -26.20 36.24
CA THR A 317 38.49 -24.90 35.93
C THR A 317 38.71 -24.74 34.43
N THR A 318 39.11 -25.79 33.71
CA THR A 318 39.19 -25.73 32.24
C THR A 318 37.83 -25.59 31.57
N ALA A 319 36.76 -26.18 32.14
CA ALA A 319 35.39 -25.97 31.67
C ALA A 319 34.91 -24.53 31.92
N ILE A 320 35.19 -23.96 33.10
CA ILE A 320 34.91 -22.56 33.45
C ILE A 320 35.71 -21.61 32.54
N ALA A 321 36.98 -21.91 32.27
CA ALA A 321 37.83 -21.12 31.39
C ALA A 321 37.34 -21.11 29.93
N ARG A 322 36.71 -22.21 29.49
CA ARG A 322 36.05 -22.34 28.17
C ARG A 322 34.60 -21.84 28.19
N GLY A 323 34.08 -21.47 29.36
CA GLY A 323 32.70 -21.02 29.55
C GLY A 323 32.45 -19.60 29.04
N TYR A 324 31.18 -19.32 28.73
CA TYR A 324 30.71 -18.01 28.31
C TYR A 324 30.58 -17.06 29.52
N ARG A 325 30.96 -15.79 29.37
CA ARG A 325 30.88 -14.78 30.44
C ARG A 325 30.00 -13.62 29.99
N ASP A 326 28.99 -13.26 30.78
CA ASP A 326 28.10 -12.12 30.48
C ASP A 326 28.41 -10.85 31.30
N GLY A 327 29.49 -10.89 32.11
CA GLY A 327 29.89 -9.84 33.04
C GLY A 327 29.43 -10.08 34.48
N ARG A 328 28.27 -10.71 34.70
CA ARG A 328 27.77 -11.08 36.03
C ARG A 328 28.08 -12.53 36.38
N PHE A 329 27.84 -13.42 35.42
CA PHE A 329 27.96 -14.86 35.59
C PHE A 329 28.84 -15.49 34.52
N VAL A 330 29.37 -16.67 34.84
CA VAL A 330 30.07 -17.57 33.91
C VAL A 330 29.22 -18.81 33.72
N PHE A 331 28.92 -19.15 32.48
CA PHE A 331 28.09 -20.27 32.07
C PHE A 331 28.94 -21.33 31.39
N PHE A 332 28.81 -22.58 31.81
CA PHE A 332 29.63 -23.67 31.26
C PHE A 332 28.90 -25.01 31.38
N GLU A 333 29.35 -25.99 30.61
CA GLU A 333 28.86 -27.37 30.65
C GLU A 333 29.93 -28.24 31.32
N PHE A 334 29.53 -29.06 32.29
CA PHE A 334 30.41 -30.03 32.94
C PHE A 334 29.72 -31.38 32.97
N GLN A 335 30.35 -32.41 32.38
CA GLN A 335 29.78 -33.76 32.27
C GLN A 335 28.34 -33.77 31.72
N SER A 336 28.06 -32.95 30.69
CA SER A 336 26.72 -32.78 30.11
C SER A 336 25.65 -32.19 31.03
N VAL A 337 26.06 -31.60 32.16
CA VAL A 337 25.19 -30.83 33.03
C VAL A 337 25.49 -29.34 32.84
N PRO A 338 24.48 -28.51 32.54
CA PRO A 338 24.68 -27.08 32.40
C PRO A 338 24.69 -26.38 33.76
N LEU A 339 25.73 -25.56 33.97
CA LEU A 339 26.01 -24.89 35.22
C LEU A 339 26.28 -23.40 34.98
N PHE A 340 26.09 -22.59 36.02
CA PHE A 340 26.52 -21.19 36.04
C PHE A 340 27.17 -20.86 37.37
N GLY A 341 28.01 -19.83 37.40
CA GLY A 341 28.69 -19.43 38.63
C GLY A 341 29.36 -18.08 38.54
N PHE A 342 30.02 -17.68 39.61
CA PHE A 342 30.80 -16.45 39.67
C PHE A 342 31.99 -16.63 40.63
N ALA A 343 33.03 -15.83 40.40
CA ALA A 343 34.20 -15.77 41.25
C ALA A 343 34.02 -14.70 42.33
N ARG A 344 34.44 -15.02 43.56
CA ARG A 344 34.53 -14.09 44.69
C ARG A 344 35.96 -14.08 45.22
N ASN A 345 36.50 -12.89 45.47
CA ASN A 345 37.77 -12.76 46.18
C ASN A 345 37.50 -12.82 47.69
N GLU A 346 37.99 -13.86 48.33
CA GLU A 346 37.99 -14.01 49.80
C GLU A 346 39.44 -13.92 50.30
N GLY A 347 39.93 -12.69 50.47
CA GLY A 347 41.30 -12.43 50.89
C GLY A 347 42.33 -12.76 49.80
N LYS A 348 43.21 -13.75 50.04
CA LYS A 348 44.26 -14.19 49.09
C LYS A 348 43.80 -15.31 48.13
N ARG A 349 42.58 -15.83 48.27
CA ARG A 349 42.05 -16.94 47.46
C ARG A 349 40.90 -16.47 46.59
N VAL A 350 40.86 -16.96 45.35
CA VAL A 350 39.71 -16.81 44.44
C VAL A 350 38.82 -18.02 44.62
N VAL A 351 37.59 -17.78 45.07
CA VAL A 351 36.61 -18.82 45.36
C VAL A 351 35.53 -18.78 44.29
N TRP A 352 35.29 -19.92 43.62
CA TRP A 352 34.19 -20.04 42.66
C TRP A 352 32.97 -20.64 43.32
N LYS A 353 31.83 -19.93 43.22
CA LYS A 353 30.50 -20.46 43.57
C LYS A 353 29.80 -20.90 42.29
N VAL A 354 29.37 -22.16 42.24
CA VAL A 354 28.72 -22.77 41.07
C VAL A 354 27.34 -23.31 41.45
N PHE A 355 26.36 -23.11 40.56
CA PHE A 355 24.95 -23.44 40.73
C PHE A 355 24.38 -24.12 39.48
N PRO A 356 23.30 -24.92 39.60
CA PRO A 356 22.58 -25.48 38.45
C PRO A 356 21.96 -24.39 37.57
N TYR A 357 22.11 -24.49 36.24
CA TYR A 357 21.58 -23.51 35.29
C TYR A 357 20.07 -23.28 35.39
N SER A 358 19.30 -24.29 35.82
CA SER A 358 17.86 -24.19 36.05
C SER A 358 17.48 -23.09 37.06
N ARG A 359 18.36 -22.78 38.02
CA ARG A 359 18.13 -21.75 39.03
C ARG A 359 18.18 -20.34 38.42
N PHE A 360 19.18 -20.10 37.57
CA PHE A 360 19.27 -18.86 36.78
C PHE A 360 18.06 -18.71 35.87
N ARG A 361 17.62 -19.80 35.24
CA ARG A 361 16.46 -19.80 34.35
C ARG A 361 15.15 -19.43 35.04
N LYS A 362 14.86 -20.01 36.21
CA LYS A 362 13.69 -19.62 37.00
C LYS A 362 13.70 -18.13 37.31
N LYS A 363 14.85 -17.58 37.70
CA LYS A 363 14.97 -16.15 37.99
C LYS A 363 14.76 -15.27 36.75
N ALA A 364 15.30 -15.68 35.61
CA ALA A 364 15.11 -14.98 34.34
C ALA A 364 13.63 -15.01 33.89
N ASP A 365 12.94 -16.14 34.08
CA ASP A 365 11.52 -16.33 33.78
C ASP A 365 10.62 -15.46 34.66
N GLU A 366 10.88 -15.38 35.97
CA GLU A 366 10.16 -14.46 36.88
C GLU A 366 10.22 -13.00 36.37
N GLY A 367 11.42 -12.52 36.04
CA GLY A 367 11.62 -11.16 35.52
C GLY A 367 10.94 -10.95 34.16
N ALA A 368 11.06 -11.93 33.27
CA ALA A 368 10.48 -11.86 31.93
C ALA A 368 8.94 -11.92 31.95
N ARG A 369 8.33 -12.75 32.81
CA ARG A 369 6.88 -12.83 32.99
C ARG A 369 6.30 -11.50 33.45
N PHE A 370 6.92 -10.87 34.44
CA PHE A 370 6.49 -9.56 34.92
C PHE A 370 6.47 -8.53 33.78
N VAL A 371 7.55 -8.45 33.00
CA VAL A 371 7.62 -7.58 31.82
C VAL A 371 6.55 -7.92 30.78
N SER A 372 6.35 -9.21 30.50
CA SER A 372 5.40 -9.66 29.47
C SER A 372 3.95 -9.26 29.76
N ILE A 373 3.56 -9.22 31.04
CA ILE A 373 2.24 -8.77 31.46
C ILE A 373 2.05 -7.28 31.12
N TRP A 374 3.02 -6.44 31.49
CA TRP A 374 3.00 -5.01 31.15
C TRP A 374 2.97 -4.77 29.64
N TYR A 375 3.69 -5.62 28.90
CA TYR A 375 3.69 -5.62 27.45
C TYR A 375 2.29 -5.86 26.86
N LEU A 376 1.61 -6.91 27.31
CA LEU A 376 0.26 -7.25 26.88
C LEU A 376 -0.76 -6.16 27.26
N VAL A 377 -0.65 -5.62 28.47
CA VAL A 377 -1.51 -4.53 28.95
C VAL A 377 -1.35 -3.27 28.09
N SER A 378 -0.12 -2.89 27.75
CA SER A 378 0.14 -1.72 26.91
C SER A 378 -0.34 -1.91 25.47
N VAL A 379 -0.16 -3.10 24.89
CA VAL A 379 -0.70 -3.44 23.56
C VAL A 379 -2.23 -3.34 23.56
N ALA A 380 -2.89 -3.99 24.52
CA ALA A 380 -4.34 -3.98 24.64
C ALA A 380 -4.87 -2.56 24.87
N GLY A 381 -4.21 -1.79 25.73
CA GLY A 381 -4.50 -0.37 25.96
C GLY A 381 -4.41 0.45 24.67
N CYS A 382 -3.34 0.31 23.90
CA CYS A 382 -3.20 1.01 22.62
C CYS A 382 -4.30 0.61 21.62
N MET A 383 -4.64 -0.67 21.53
CA MET A 383 -5.68 -1.12 20.60
C MET A 383 -7.09 -0.64 20.98
N LEU A 384 -7.38 -0.51 22.28
CA LEU A 384 -8.69 -0.07 22.77
C LEU A 384 -8.83 1.46 22.83
N ILE A 385 -7.81 2.15 23.37
CA ILE A 385 -7.88 3.57 23.69
C ILE A 385 -7.68 4.43 22.45
N LEU A 386 -6.78 4.05 21.54
CA LEU A 386 -6.40 4.92 20.43
C LEU A 386 -7.53 5.20 19.43
N PRO A 387 -8.35 4.19 19.02
CA PRO A 387 -9.52 4.45 18.20
C PRO A 387 -10.55 5.36 18.88
N PHE A 388 -10.71 5.22 20.21
CA PHE A 388 -11.61 6.05 21.01
C PHE A 388 -11.10 7.49 21.13
N LEU A 389 -9.83 7.69 21.48
CA LEU A 389 -9.19 9.03 21.53
C LEU A 389 -9.24 9.72 20.17
N TYR A 390 -8.99 8.98 19.08
CA TYR A 390 -9.09 9.55 17.74
C TYR A 390 -10.54 10.02 17.43
N ARG A 391 -11.53 9.21 17.76
CA ARG A 391 -12.94 9.55 17.52
C ARG A 391 -13.38 10.76 18.34
N THR A 392 -12.94 10.85 19.59
CA THR A 392 -13.32 11.92 20.54
C THR A 392 -12.52 13.20 20.36
N SER A 393 -11.24 13.13 20.03
CA SER A 393 -10.35 14.30 19.90
C SER A 393 -10.31 14.92 18.51
N LEU A 394 -10.63 14.16 17.46
CA LEU A 394 -10.54 14.64 16.08
C LEU A 394 -11.87 14.57 15.34
N ILE A 395 -12.54 13.41 15.32
CA ILE A 395 -13.79 13.26 14.56
C ILE A 395 -14.94 14.06 15.19
N LEU A 396 -15.13 13.95 16.51
CA LEU A 396 -16.26 14.57 17.19
C LEU A 396 -16.19 16.11 17.17
N PRO A 397 -15.03 16.77 17.40
CA PRO A 397 -14.92 18.21 17.26
C PRO A 397 -15.08 18.69 15.82
N LEU A 398 -14.56 17.95 14.82
CA LEU A 398 -14.79 18.26 13.41
C LEU A 398 -16.26 18.14 13.02
N ARG A 399 -16.97 17.15 13.57
CA ARG A 399 -18.40 16.96 13.35
C ARG A 399 -19.23 18.06 14.01
N HIS A 400 -18.96 18.39 15.27
CA HIS A 400 -19.62 19.49 15.97
C HIS A 400 -19.35 20.82 15.27
N LEU A 401 -18.10 21.06 14.84
CA LEU A 401 -17.74 22.25 14.07
C LEU A 401 -18.48 22.32 12.73
N LYS A 402 -18.63 21.20 12.02
CA LYS A 402 -19.45 21.14 10.80
C LYS A 402 -20.92 21.47 11.10
N GLU A 403 -21.50 20.84 12.13
CA GLU A 403 -22.89 21.07 12.54
C GLU A 403 -23.12 22.53 13.00
N ASP A 404 -22.15 23.15 13.67
CA ASP A 404 -22.19 24.56 14.08
C ASP A 404 -22.05 25.50 12.87
N ILE A 405 -21.18 25.19 11.90
CA ILE A 405 -21.09 25.95 10.64
C ILE A 405 -22.42 25.87 9.88
N GLU A 406 -23.03 24.69 9.78
CA GLU A 406 -24.32 24.48 9.09
C GLU A 406 -25.48 25.18 9.80
N LYS A 407 -25.49 25.21 11.15
CA LYS A 407 -26.50 25.94 11.94
C LYS A 407 -26.37 27.46 11.84
N PHE A 408 -25.15 27.98 11.64
CA PHE A 408 -24.88 29.41 11.56
C PHE A 408 -24.76 29.95 10.11
N THR A 409 -24.99 29.11 9.10
CA THR A 409 -25.33 29.58 7.74
C THR A 409 -26.76 30.12 7.76
N PRO A 410 -27.00 31.42 7.50
CA PRO A 410 -28.36 31.93 7.47
C PRO A 410 -29.13 31.22 6.35
N LYS A 411 -30.32 30.70 6.66
CA LYS A 411 -31.35 30.56 5.62
C LYS A 411 -31.67 31.98 5.15
N GLU A 412 -31.84 32.19 3.85
CA GLU A 412 -31.85 33.49 3.15
C GLU A 412 -32.82 34.57 3.69
N ASP A 413 -33.63 34.33 4.73
CA ASP A 413 -34.69 35.26 5.18
C ASP A 413 -34.80 35.47 6.71
N SER A 414 -33.70 35.60 7.47
CA SER A 414 -33.83 36.02 8.88
C SER A 414 -32.98 37.25 9.24
N HIS A 415 -33.67 38.40 9.35
CA HIS A 415 -33.19 39.57 10.07
C HIS A 415 -33.00 39.23 11.54
N PHE A 416 -31.78 39.34 12.04
CA PHE A 416 -31.49 39.21 13.47
C PHE A 416 -30.69 40.43 13.95
N GLU A 417 -31.38 41.35 14.62
CA GLU A 417 -30.80 42.42 15.41
C GLU A 417 -30.46 41.88 16.81
N GLY A 418 -29.18 41.94 17.19
CA GLY A 418 -28.73 41.58 18.53
C GLY A 418 -27.21 41.73 18.65
N SER A 419 -26.78 42.37 19.72
CA SER A 419 -25.39 42.77 20.04
C SER A 419 -24.42 41.58 20.20
N TRP A 420 -23.25 41.60 19.54
CA TRP A 420 -22.26 40.50 19.62
C TRP A 420 -20.82 40.99 19.84
N LYS A 421 -20.32 40.84 21.08
CA LYS A 421 -18.90 40.99 21.46
C LYS A 421 -18.05 39.73 21.14
N GLY A 422 -18.69 38.57 20.92
CA GLY A 422 -18.04 37.29 20.57
C GLY A 422 -17.84 37.02 19.07
N LYS A 423 -18.29 37.93 18.19
CA LYS A 423 -18.17 37.78 16.73
C LYS A 423 -16.72 37.78 16.27
N ARG A 424 -15.83 38.59 16.88
CA ARG A 424 -14.45 38.74 16.38
C ARG A 424 -13.59 37.48 16.49
N GLU A 425 -13.76 36.66 17.52
CA GLU A 425 -12.97 35.43 17.67
C GLU A 425 -13.48 34.33 16.74
N VAL A 426 -14.81 34.16 16.63
CA VAL A 426 -15.42 33.21 15.71
C VAL A 426 -15.22 33.63 14.26
N ASP A 427 -15.29 34.93 13.95
CA ASP A 427 -15.01 35.48 12.62
C ASP A 427 -13.52 35.44 12.28
N SER A 428 -12.62 35.67 13.24
CA SER A 428 -11.16 35.49 13.07
C SER A 428 -10.78 34.03 12.84
N PHE A 429 -11.44 33.11 13.56
CA PHE A 429 -11.26 31.67 13.37
C PHE A 429 -11.86 31.20 12.04
N ARG A 430 -13.06 31.69 11.66
CA ARG A 430 -13.66 31.51 10.33
C ARG A 430 -12.79 32.08 9.22
N PHE A 431 -12.15 33.22 9.44
CA PHE A 431 -11.25 33.87 8.48
C PHE A 431 -9.97 33.05 8.31
N SER A 432 -9.36 32.60 9.41
CA SER A 432 -8.18 31.72 9.39
C SER A 432 -8.48 30.38 8.71
N PHE A 433 -9.66 29.80 8.96
CA PHE A 433 -10.10 28.58 8.28
C PHE A 433 -10.50 28.81 6.82
N LYS A 434 -11.13 29.94 6.48
CA LYS A 434 -11.35 30.36 5.08
C LYS A 434 -10.02 30.61 4.38
N GLU A 435 -9.01 31.11 5.08
CA GLU A 435 -7.69 31.35 4.53
C GLU A 435 -6.97 30.02 4.28
N ILE A 436 -7.03 29.07 5.22
CA ILE A 436 -6.55 27.69 5.03
C ILE A 436 -7.33 26.98 3.91
N LEU A 437 -8.66 27.10 3.87
CA LEU A 437 -9.49 26.56 2.79
C LEU A 437 -9.18 27.24 1.46
N SER A 438 -8.91 28.54 1.43
CA SER A 438 -8.52 29.28 0.24
C SER A 438 -7.10 28.92 -0.20
N VAL A 439 -6.21 28.53 0.72
CA VAL A 439 -4.88 28.01 0.42
C VAL A 439 -5.00 26.58 -0.11
N LEU A 440 -5.91 25.77 0.42
CA LEU A 440 -6.24 24.45 -0.11
C LEU A 440 -6.98 24.53 -1.46
N GLU A 441 -7.82 25.55 -1.66
CA GLU A 441 -8.52 25.83 -2.92
C GLU A 441 -7.61 26.50 -3.94
N LYS A 442 -6.66 27.33 -3.52
CA LYS A 442 -5.57 27.85 -4.37
C LYS A 442 -4.60 26.73 -4.72
N ALA A 443 -4.31 25.80 -3.81
CA ALA A 443 -3.57 24.57 -4.12
C ALA A 443 -4.35 23.67 -5.09
N LYS A 444 -5.68 23.64 -4.98
CA LYS A 444 -6.60 22.99 -5.94
C LYS A 444 -6.66 23.73 -7.28
N GLN A 445 -6.60 25.07 -7.30
CA GLN A 445 -6.56 25.93 -8.49
C GLN A 445 -5.18 26.01 -9.15
N GLN A 446 -4.11 25.68 -8.43
CA GLN A 446 -2.75 25.49 -8.97
C GLN A 446 -2.53 24.06 -9.49
N MET A 447 -3.47 23.14 -9.25
CA MET A 447 -3.51 21.79 -9.83
C MET A 447 -4.88 21.44 -10.48
N PRO A 448 -5.46 22.31 -11.34
CA PRO A 448 -6.77 22.05 -11.97
C PRO A 448 -6.67 20.95 -13.03
N GLU A 449 -5.53 20.85 -13.71
CA GLU A 449 -5.20 19.76 -14.64
C GLU A 449 -5.26 18.41 -13.91
N VAL A 450 -4.51 18.27 -12.80
CA VAL A 450 -4.42 17.00 -12.03
C VAL A 450 -5.75 16.56 -11.44
N PHE A 451 -6.61 17.47 -10.96
CA PHE A 451 -7.90 17.07 -10.39
C PHE A 451 -8.93 16.69 -11.46
N SER A 452 -8.94 17.38 -12.60
CA SER A 452 -9.74 16.99 -13.77
C SER A 452 -9.27 15.66 -14.36
N GLU A 453 -7.95 15.44 -14.41
CA GLU A 453 -7.34 14.17 -14.80
C GLU A 453 -7.71 13.07 -13.82
N ILE A 454 -7.61 13.28 -12.50
CA ILE A 454 -7.92 12.26 -11.49
C ILE A 454 -9.41 11.92 -11.48
N GLN A 455 -10.29 12.91 -11.69
CA GLN A 455 -11.73 12.67 -11.79
C GLN A 455 -12.05 11.89 -13.06
N ASN A 456 -11.51 12.29 -14.22
CA ASN A 456 -11.57 11.55 -15.47
C ASN A 456 -10.97 10.13 -15.33
N LEU A 457 -9.84 9.96 -14.64
CA LEU A 457 -9.16 8.68 -14.44
C LEU A 457 -9.97 7.78 -13.51
N SER A 458 -10.54 8.33 -12.44
CA SER A 458 -11.39 7.59 -11.49
C SER A 458 -12.66 7.10 -12.18
N GLU A 459 -13.24 7.88 -13.08
CA GLU A 459 -14.37 7.52 -13.93
C GLU A 459 -14.00 6.49 -15.01
N VAL A 460 -12.84 6.62 -15.65
CA VAL A 460 -12.32 5.65 -16.62
C VAL A 460 -11.96 4.30 -15.96
N LEU A 461 -11.56 4.32 -14.68
CA LEU A 461 -11.20 3.12 -13.93
C LEU A 461 -12.42 2.40 -13.31
N THR A 462 -13.51 3.12 -13.03
CA THR A 462 -14.75 2.55 -12.45
C THR A 462 -15.85 2.25 -13.47
N SER A 463 -15.75 2.79 -14.68
CA SER A 463 -16.71 2.55 -15.75
C SER A 463 -16.62 1.12 -16.29
N ARG A 464 -17.58 0.27 -15.88
CA ARG A 464 -17.95 -0.90 -16.67
C ARG A 464 -18.42 -0.41 -18.04
N VAL A 465 -18.09 -1.16 -19.10
CA VAL A 465 -18.58 -0.88 -20.45
C VAL A 465 -20.11 -0.84 -20.40
N LYS A 466 -20.69 0.34 -20.63
CA LYS A 466 -22.13 0.53 -20.70
C LYS A 466 -22.57 0.31 -22.14
N LYS A 467 -23.71 -0.33 -22.30
CA LYS A 467 -24.39 -0.54 -23.58
C LYS A 467 -25.73 0.16 -23.49
N THR A 468 -26.02 1.01 -24.46
CA THR A 468 -27.34 1.61 -24.63
C THR A 468 -27.86 1.21 -26.01
N GLU A 469 -29.08 0.70 -26.05
CA GLU A 469 -29.76 0.36 -27.30
C GLU A 469 -30.24 1.63 -27.99
N LEU A 470 -29.92 1.76 -29.28
CA LEU A 470 -30.21 2.88 -30.16
C LEU A 470 -30.98 2.36 -31.37
N GLY A 471 -32.26 2.03 -31.20
CA GLY A 471 -33.04 1.35 -32.25
C GLY A 471 -32.37 0.02 -32.61
N ASN A 472 -31.95 -0.14 -33.87
CA ASN A 472 -31.30 -1.36 -34.37
C ASN A 472 -29.79 -1.44 -34.10
N ARG A 473 -29.20 -0.50 -33.35
CA ARG A 473 -27.75 -0.48 -33.04
C ARG A 473 -27.52 -0.44 -31.54
N ILE A 474 -26.33 -0.87 -31.11
CA ILE A 474 -25.90 -0.80 -29.71
C ILE A 474 -24.76 0.21 -29.61
N LEU A 475 -24.96 1.28 -28.85
CA LEU A 475 -23.88 2.20 -28.50
C LEU A 475 -23.10 1.65 -27.32
N ILE A 476 -21.80 1.49 -27.52
CA ILE A 476 -20.87 1.00 -26.50
C ILE A 476 -20.02 2.19 -26.04
N TYR A 477 -20.10 2.52 -24.75
CA TYR A 477 -19.32 3.63 -24.20
C TYR A 477 -18.81 3.33 -22.79
N LYS A 478 -17.73 4.03 -22.43
CA LYS A 478 -17.03 3.87 -21.15
C LYS A 478 -16.74 5.22 -20.49
N SER A 479 -16.32 6.21 -21.27
CA SER A 479 -15.98 7.56 -20.78
C SER A 479 -17.20 8.30 -20.25
N VAL A 480 -17.00 9.13 -19.22
CA VAL A 480 -18.05 10.03 -18.73
C VAL A 480 -18.35 11.19 -19.65
N SER A 481 -17.39 11.64 -20.48
CA SER A 481 -17.70 12.60 -21.55
C SER A 481 -18.86 12.11 -22.43
N MET A 482 -18.82 10.83 -22.85
CA MET A 482 -19.92 10.23 -23.61
C MET A 482 -21.20 10.06 -22.78
N PHE A 483 -21.09 9.80 -21.47
CA PHE A 483 -22.28 9.78 -20.59
C PHE A 483 -22.97 11.15 -20.54
N ARG A 484 -22.21 12.25 -20.42
CA ARG A 484 -22.76 13.62 -20.46
C ARG A 484 -23.40 13.94 -21.80
N VAL A 485 -22.75 13.56 -22.90
CA VAL A 485 -23.32 13.71 -24.26
C VAL A 485 -24.66 12.97 -24.36
N LEU A 486 -24.75 11.76 -23.81
CA LEU A 486 -26.01 11.00 -23.81
C LEU A 486 -27.08 11.62 -22.92
N GLU A 487 -26.70 12.15 -21.75
CA GLU A 487 -27.63 12.84 -20.85
C GLU A 487 -28.19 14.13 -21.50
N GLU A 488 -27.34 14.89 -22.17
CA GLU A 488 -27.75 16.06 -22.96
C GLU A 488 -28.64 15.65 -24.13
N ALA A 489 -28.28 14.59 -24.85
CA ALA A 489 -29.09 14.08 -25.96
C ALA A 489 -30.45 13.54 -25.47
N GLU A 490 -30.52 12.92 -24.30
CA GLU A 490 -31.76 12.42 -23.70
C GLU A 490 -32.70 13.59 -23.35
N ARG A 491 -32.15 14.68 -22.79
CA ARG A 491 -32.91 15.91 -22.56
C ARG A 491 -33.37 16.54 -23.88
N ALA A 492 -32.49 16.59 -24.88
CA ALA A 492 -32.79 17.16 -26.19
C ALA A 492 -33.83 16.35 -26.98
N LYS A 493 -34.02 15.05 -26.68
CA LYS A 493 -35.01 14.20 -27.33
C LYS A 493 -36.43 14.76 -27.25
N PHE A 494 -36.78 15.41 -26.12
CA PHE A 494 -38.12 15.95 -25.87
C PHE A 494 -38.43 17.26 -26.59
N PHE A 495 -37.45 17.88 -27.24
CA PHE A 495 -37.61 19.16 -27.95
C PHE A 495 -37.53 18.95 -29.46
N LYS A 496 -38.37 19.66 -30.23
CA LYS A 496 -38.33 19.66 -31.71
C LYS A 496 -37.29 20.62 -32.30
N SER A 497 -36.58 21.35 -31.44
CA SER A 497 -35.56 22.32 -31.86
C SER A 497 -34.42 21.64 -32.65
N PRO A 498 -33.80 22.36 -33.60
CA PRO A 498 -32.62 21.86 -34.28
C PRO A 498 -31.48 21.52 -33.33
N VAL A 499 -30.74 20.44 -33.62
CA VAL A 499 -29.57 20.04 -32.82
C VAL A 499 -28.34 19.99 -33.71
N LEU A 500 -27.23 20.56 -33.25
CA LEU A 500 -25.93 20.50 -33.90
C LEU A 500 -25.00 19.56 -33.15
N LEU A 501 -24.46 18.57 -33.86
CA LEU A 501 -23.53 17.56 -33.37
C LEU A 501 -22.12 17.86 -33.88
N ILE A 502 -21.23 18.29 -32.98
CA ILE A 502 -19.86 18.64 -33.32
C ILE A 502 -18.93 17.50 -32.90
N GLY A 503 -18.05 17.07 -33.80
CA GLY A 503 -17.06 16.05 -33.49
C GLY A 503 -16.26 15.61 -34.72
N GLU A 504 -15.09 15.03 -34.48
CA GLU A 504 -14.24 14.49 -35.53
C GLU A 504 -14.90 13.33 -36.30
N ASN A 505 -14.38 13.02 -37.49
CA ASN A 505 -14.85 11.90 -38.29
C ASN A 505 -14.77 10.58 -37.51
N GLY A 506 -15.84 9.78 -37.57
CA GLY A 506 -15.89 8.48 -36.90
C GLY A 506 -16.19 8.52 -35.39
N THR A 507 -16.51 9.69 -34.81
CA THR A 507 -16.86 9.81 -33.37
C THR A 507 -18.27 9.35 -33.01
N GLY A 508 -19.07 8.91 -34.00
CA GLY A 508 -20.41 8.37 -33.76
C GLY A 508 -21.56 9.38 -33.83
N ARG A 509 -21.37 10.56 -34.44
CA ARG A 509 -22.41 11.61 -34.61
C ARG A 509 -23.73 11.08 -35.19
N GLU A 510 -23.69 10.26 -36.24
CA GLU A 510 -24.90 9.64 -36.80
C GLU A 510 -25.62 8.73 -35.79
N SER A 511 -24.87 8.04 -34.91
CA SER A 511 -25.48 7.20 -33.87
C SER A 511 -26.23 8.05 -32.84
N ILE A 512 -25.67 9.21 -32.46
CA ILE A 512 -26.35 10.17 -31.59
C ILE A 512 -27.55 10.82 -32.30
N ALA A 513 -27.46 11.12 -33.60
CA ALA A 513 -28.59 11.64 -34.37
C ALA A 513 -29.77 10.65 -34.40
N ARG A 514 -29.50 9.36 -34.58
CA ARG A 514 -30.51 8.30 -34.50
C ARG A 514 -31.07 8.13 -33.09
N PHE A 515 -30.25 8.31 -32.05
CA PHE A 515 -30.73 8.34 -30.67
C PHE A 515 -31.75 9.46 -30.44
N LEU A 516 -31.45 10.66 -30.93
CA LEU A 516 -32.32 11.83 -30.84
C LEU A 516 -33.64 11.67 -31.58
N HIS A 517 -33.62 10.96 -32.72
CA HIS A 517 -34.83 10.59 -33.46
C HIS A 517 -35.72 9.62 -32.66
N GLY A 518 -35.10 8.67 -31.94
CA GLY A 518 -35.77 7.72 -31.05
C GLY A 518 -36.11 6.38 -31.71
N ALA A 519 -35.84 5.28 -31.01
CA ALA A 519 -36.05 3.90 -31.49
C ALA A 519 -37.53 3.55 -31.78
N GLU A 520 -38.47 4.17 -31.08
CA GLU A 520 -39.90 3.90 -31.18
C GLU A 520 -40.61 4.81 -32.19
N ASN A 521 -39.88 5.72 -32.84
CA ASN A 521 -40.45 6.65 -33.78
C ASN A 521 -40.60 5.96 -35.15
N SER A 522 -41.84 5.82 -35.63
CA SER A 522 -42.15 5.20 -36.92
C SER A 522 -42.00 6.17 -38.11
N SER A 523 -41.72 7.45 -37.83
CA SER A 523 -41.52 8.50 -38.82
C SER A 523 -40.17 8.36 -39.54
N PRO A 524 -40.02 8.90 -40.76
CA PRO A 524 -38.81 8.72 -41.56
C PRO A 524 -37.57 9.40 -40.93
N PHE A 525 -36.42 8.73 -40.97
CA PHE A 525 -35.11 9.30 -40.66
C PHE A 525 -34.26 9.39 -41.93
N VAL A 526 -34.19 10.58 -42.52
CA VAL A 526 -33.50 10.82 -43.80
C VAL A 526 -32.14 11.42 -43.54
N VAL A 527 -31.09 10.85 -44.14
CA VAL A 527 -29.71 11.30 -44.00
C VAL A 527 -29.23 11.94 -45.30
N VAL A 528 -28.65 13.13 -45.17
CA VAL A 528 -28.00 13.88 -46.25
C VAL A 528 -26.51 13.96 -45.95
N ALA A 529 -25.70 13.22 -46.72
CA ALA A 529 -24.24 13.34 -46.66
C ALA A 529 -23.81 14.56 -47.48
N CYS A 530 -23.64 15.71 -46.82
CA CYS A 530 -23.45 17.00 -47.49
C CYS A 530 -22.21 17.00 -48.39
N ALA A 531 -21.11 16.40 -47.94
CA ALA A 531 -19.87 16.31 -48.72
C ALA A 531 -20.02 15.52 -50.04
N SER A 532 -21.06 14.70 -50.18
CA SER A 532 -21.29 13.85 -51.37
C SER A 532 -22.22 14.48 -52.40
N VAL A 533 -22.89 15.59 -52.08
CA VAL A 533 -23.82 16.27 -52.99
C VAL A 533 -23.06 17.34 -53.78
N PRO A 534 -22.93 17.21 -55.12
CA PRO A 534 -22.26 18.23 -55.92
C PRO A 534 -22.98 19.58 -55.81
N SER A 535 -22.20 20.67 -55.84
CA SER A 535 -22.72 22.04 -55.61
C SER A 535 -23.94 22.37 -56.45
N GLU A 536 -23.99 21.94 -57.71
CA GLU A 536 -25.05 22.25 -58.67
C GLU A 536 -26.39 21.53 -58.37
N PHE A 537 -26.35 20.41 -57.64
CA PHE A 537 -27.52 19.56 -57.40
C PHE A 537 -28.15 19.74 -56.01
N TRP A 538 -27.63 20.63 -55.18
CA TRP A 538 -28.13 20.84 -53.81
C TRP A 538 -29.63 21.18 -53.75
N GLY A 539 -30.05 22.14 -54.57
CA GLY A 539 -31.45 22.57 -54.64
C GLY A 539 -32.37 21.41 -55.02
N SER A 540 -32.00 20.68 -56.07
CA SER A 540 -32.76 19.52 -56.54
C SER A 540 -32.77 18.35 -55.55
N GLU A 541 -31.68 18.09 -54.81
CA GLU A 541 -31.62 16.97 -53.87
C GLU A 541 -32.48 17.27 -52.63
N ILE A 542 -32.37 18.47 -52.07
CA ILE A 542 -33.04 18.82 -50.82
C ILE A 542 -34.51 19.20 -51.02
N PHE A 543 -34.81 20.08 -51.97
CA PHE A 543 -36.16 20.58 -52.22
C PHE A 543 -36.94 19.75 -53.25
N GLY A 544 -36.24 19.00 -54.10
CA GLY A 544 -36.85 18.34 -55.25
C GLY A 544 -37.00 19.29 -56.43
N HIS A 545 -37.47 18.76 -57.55
CA HIS A 545 -37.78 19.55 -58.75
C HIS A 545 -39.01 19.01 -59.46
N THR A 546 -39.70 19.90 -60.16
CA THR A 546 -40.69 19.51 -61.17
C THR A 546 -39.99 19.24 -62.50
N LYS A 547 -40.63 18.45 -63.34
CA LYS A 547 -40.31 18.29 -64.75
C LYS A 547 -40.21 19.69 -65.36
N ASP A 548 -39.18 19.91 -66.16
CA ASP A 548 -38.85 21.18 -66.83
C ASP A 548 -38.23 22.27 -65.92
N ALA A 549 -37.86 21.95 -64.67
CA ALA A 549 -37.12 22.90 -63.82
C ALA A 549 -35.75 23.30 -64.42
N PHE A 550 -35.09 22.35 -65.11
CA PHE A 550 -33.88 22.58 -65.90
C PHE A 550 -33.90 21.72 -67.17
N PRO A 551 -33.16 22.10 -68.24
CA PRO A 551 -33.21 21.41 -69.54
C PRO A 551 -32.91 19.90 -69.50
N GLU A 552 -32.19 19.43 -68.48
CA GLU A 552 -31.74 18.04 -68.31
C GLU A 552 -32.70 17.18 -67.45
N THR A 553 -33.84 17.73 -67.01
CA THR A 553 -34.81 17.02 -66.15
C THR A 553 -35.90 16.32 -66.96
N LEU A 554 -35.98 14.98 -66.87
CA LEU A 554 -36.96 14.17 -67.63
C LEU A 554 -38.24 13.84 -66.84
N SER A 555 -38.22 14.01 -65.51
CA SER A 555 -39.30 13.64 -64.59
C SER A 555 -39.25 14.46 -63.30
N ASP A 556 -40.38 14.55 -62.59
CA ASP A 556 -40.41 15.11 -61.23
C ASP A 556 -39.52 14.28 -60.29
N ARG A 557 -38.89 14.95 -59.32
CA ARG A 557 -38.13 14.31 -58.25
C ARG A 557 -38.52 14.87 -56.90
N THR A 558 -38.94 13.98 -56.01
CA THR A 558 -39.21 14.30 -54.60
C THR A 558 -37.91 14.65 -53.89
N GLY A 559 -37.89 15.78 -53.17
CA GLY A 559 -36.75 16.20 -52.37
C GLY A 559 -36.64 15.51 -51.02
N ARG A 560 -35.44 15.49 -50.43
CA ARG A 560 -35.19 14.93 -49.10
C ARG A 560 -36.06 15.52 -48.00
N LEU A 561 -36.48 16.78 -48.14
CA LEU A 561 -37.40 17.41 -47.19
C LEU A 561 -38.78 16.78 -47.16
N VAL A 562 -39.31 16.41 -48.33
CA VAL A 562 -40.60 15.72 -48.43
C VAL A 562 -40.46 14.28 -47.94
N GLU A 563 -39.35 13.61 -48.28
CA GLU A 563 -39.05 12.26 -47.77
C GLU A 563 -38.97 12.21 -46.24
N ALA A 564 -38.49 13.30 -45.61
CA ALA A 564 -38.34 13.40 -44.16
C ALA A 564 -39.59 13.93 -43.44
N SER A 565 -40.69 14.14 -44.15
CA SER A 565 -41.90 14.76 -43.60
C SER A 565 -42.41 14.01 -42.37
N GLU A 566 -42.80 14.77 -41.34
CA GLU A 566 -43.21 14.28 -40.01
C GLU A 566 -42.12 13.49 -39.23
N GLY A 567 -40.92 13.38 -39.79
CA GLY A 567 -39.80 12.65 -39.22
C GLY A 567 -38.60 13.54 -38.90
N THR A 568 -37.41 13.13 -39.32
CA THR A 568 -36.16 13.82 -39.03
C THR A 568 -35.24 13.85 -40.24
N LEU A 569 -34.78 15.05 -40.59
CA LEU A 569 -33.77 15.27 -41.61
C LEU A 569 -32.42 15.54 -40.95
N PHE A 570 -31.45 14.65 -41.19
CA PHE A 570 -30.10 14.72 -40.64
C PHE A 570 -29.08 15.11 -41.72
N PHE A 571 -28.42 16.24 -41.55
CA PHE A 571 -27.34 16.72 -42.40
C PHE A 571 -25.98 16.35 -41.80
N ASP A 572 -25.24 15.43 -42.44
CA ASP A 572 -23.88 15.07 -42.05
C ASP A 572 -22.87 15.91 -42.83
N GLU A 573 -21.90 16.50 -42.12
CA GLU A 573 -20.95 17.50 -42.60
C GLU A 573 -21.59 18.78 -43.16
N ILE A 574 -22.49 19.41 -42.41
CA ILE A 574 -23.17 20.67 -42.80
C ILE A 574 -22.19 21.80 -43.16
N GLY A 575 -20.95 21.75 -42.70
CA GLY A 575 -19.89 22.68 -43.08
C GLY A 575 -19.41 22.59 -44.53
N ASP A 576 -19.85 21.58 -45.29
CA ASP A 576 -19.56 21.42 -46.73
C ASP A 576 -20.70 21.92 -47.63
N VAL A 577 -21.77 22.49 -47.04
CA VAL A 577 -22.88 23.09 -47.80
C VAL A 577 -22.41 24.36 -48.53
N PRO A 578 -22.72 24.52 -49.83
CA PRO A 578 -22.44 25.74 -50.58
C PRO A 578 -23.04 26.99 -49.95
N SER A 579 -22.31 28.11 -49.99
CA SER A 579 -22.75 29.35 -49.31
C SER A 579 -24.09 29.90 -49.82
N TYR A 580 -24.42 29.71 -51.10
CA TYR A 580 -25.71 30.13 -51.64
C TYR A 580 -26.88 29.34 -51.01
N PHE A 581 -26.69 28.05 -50.75
CA PHE A 581 -27.70 27.18 -50.16
C PHE A 581 -27.85 27.43 -48.66
N GLN A 582 -26.83 27.95 -47.98
CA GLN A 582 -26.92 28.33 -46.56
C GLN A 582 -28.02 29.39 -46.33
N ILE A 583 -28.24 30.29 -47.30
CA ILE A 583 -29.31 31.30 -47.25
C ILE A 583 -30.69 30.62 -47.33
N GLU A 584 -30.86 29.69 -48.27
CA GLU A 584 -32.10 28.93 -48.44
C GLU A 584 -32.40 28.05 -47.23
N LEU A 585 -31.37 27.41 -46.65
CA LEU A 585 -31.50 26.63 -45.43
C LEU A 585 -31.89 27.50 -44.22
N SER A 586 -31.34 28.72 -44.10
CA SER A 586 -31.74 29.66 -43.06
C SER A 586 -33.21 30.05 -43.20
N ASN A 587 -33.64 30.40 -44.41
CA ASN A 587 -35.04 30.72 -44.71
C ASN A 587 -35.97 29.54 -44.39
N LEU A 588 -35.55 28.31 -44.72
CA LEU A 588 -36.29 27.10 -44.37
C LEU A 588 -36.41 26.91 -42.86
N LEU A 589 -35.33 27.08 -42.10
CA LEU A 589 -35.35 26.93 -40.64
C LEU A 589 -36.20 27.99 -39.94
N GLU A 590 -36.22 29.21 -40.46
CA GLU A 590 -37.00 30.32 -39.92
C GLU A 590 -38.50 30.22 -40.28
N THR A 591 -38.81 29.93 -41.54
CA THR A 591 -40.19 29.97 -42.04
C THR A 591 -40.89 28.61 -42.01
N ASN A 592 -40.13 27.52 -41.89
CA ASN A 592 -40.56 26.13 -42.06
C ASN A 592 -41.35 25.91 -43.38
N ARG A 593 -40.91 26.60 -44.43
CA ARG A 593 -41.52 26.59 -45.77
C ARG A 593 -40.44 26.50 -46.84
N PHE A 594 -40.74 25.83 -47.94
CA PHE A 594 -39.91 25.80 -49.14
C PHE A 594 -40.76 25.57 -50.39
N SER A 595 -40.14 25.75 -51.56
CA SER A 595 -40.74 25.43 -52.85
C SER A 595 -39.82 24.52 -53.65
N PRO A 596 -40.33 23.46 -54.29
CA PRO A 596 -39.53 22.66 -55.22
C PRO A 596 -38.98 23.52 -56.36
N MET A 597 -37.82 23.14 -56.88
CA MET A 597 -37.22 23.85 -58.02
C MET A 597 -38.15 23.77 -59.23
N GLY A 598 -38.45 24.92 -59.84
CA GLY A 598 -39.41 25.02 -60.96
C GLY A 598 -40.88 25.07 -60.56
N SER A 599 -41.20 25.15 -59.26
CA SER A 599 -42.58 25.23 -58.77
C SER A 599 -42.80 26.46 -57.88
N ASP A 600 -43.94 27.14 -58.06
CA ASP A 600 -44.40 28.21 -57.16
C ASP A 600 -45.18 27.67 -55.94
N SER A 601 -45.33 26.35 -55.82
CA SER A 601 -46.05 25.74 -54.71
C SER A 601 -45.20 25.82 -53.42
N ILE A 602 -45.80 26.34 -52.35
CA ILE A 602 -45.15 26.43 -51.03
C ILE A 602 -45.56 25.21 -50.20
N LEU A 603 -44.58 24.43 -49.77
CA LEU A 603 -44.75 23.22 -48.96
C LEU A 603 -44.19 23.44 -47.55
N ASN A 604 -44.78 22.74 -46.58
CA ASN A 604 -44.29 22.68 -45.20
C ASN A 604 -43.85 21.23 -44.89
N PRO A 605 -42.54 20.99 -44.66
CA PRO A 605 -42.04 19.64 -44.45
C PRO A 605 -42.35 19.10 -43.05
N SER A 606 -42.66 19.96 -42.06
CA SER A 606 -42.97 19.56 -40.68
C SER A 606 -42.03 18.48 -40.10
N CYS A 607 -40.73 18.60 -40.36
CA CYS A 607 -39.70 17.65 -39.92
C CYS A 607 -38.76 18.26 -38.88
N ARG A 608 -38.11 17.42 -38.07
CA ARG A 608 -37.06 17.85 -37.15
C ARG A 608 -35.72 17.92 -37.87
N PHE A 609 -34.96 18.99 -37.64
CA PHE A 609 -33.64 19.15 -38.22
C PHE A 609 -32.53 18.71 -37.26
N LEU A 610 -31.60 17.88 -37.75
CA LEU A 610 -30.37 17.53 -37.04
C LEU A 610 -29.17 17.83 -37.96
N PHE A 611 -28.10 18.36 -37.40
CA PHE A 611 -26.91 18.76 -38.12
C PHE A 611 -25.68 18.12 -37.50
N ALA A 612 -24.68 17.75 -38.30
CA ALA A 612 -23.38 17.31 -37.83
C ALA A 612 -22.26 17.97 -38.64
N THR A 613 -21.14 18.28 -37.98
CA THR A 613 -19.95 18.83 -38.64
C THR A 613 -18.68 18.49 -37.87
N ARG A 614 -17.57 18.32 -38.58
CA ARG A 614 -16.24 18.23 -37.98
C ARG A 614 -15.52 19.59 -37.92
N LYS A 615 -16.03 20.56 -38.69
CA LYS A 615 -15.46 21.90 -38.78
C LYS A 615 -15.91 22.74 -37.58
N ASN A 616 -15.01 23.58 -37.08
CA ASN A 616 -15.37 24.63 -36.13
C ASN A 616 -16.07 25.76 -36.91
N LEU A 617 -17.40 25.82 -36.83
CA LEU A 617 -18.19 26.80 -37.59
C LEU A 617 -17.86 28.25 -37.17
N GLU A 618 -17.55 28.50 -35.89
CA GLU A 618 -17.18 29.85 -35.44
C GLU A 618 -15.86 30.33 -36.05
N GLU A 619 -14.88 29.44 -36.18
CA GLU A 619 -13.62 29.76 -36.86
C GLU A 619 -13.83 30.00 -38.36
N GLU A 620 -14.68 29.20 -39.01
CA GLU A 620 -14.98 29.38 -40.43
C GLU A 620 -15.69 30.70 -40.71
N VAL A 621 -16.56 31.15 -39.78
CA VAL A 621 -17.19 32.48 -39.85
C VAL A 621 -16.13 33.58 -39.67
N ARG A 622 -15.17 33.43 -38.75
CA ARG A 622 -14.10 34.44 -38.54
C ARG A 622 -13.13 34.58 -39.72
N LYS A 623 -12.98 33.53 -40.55
CA LYS A 623 -12.09 33.53 -41.72
C LYS A 623 -12.71 34.18 -42.96
N LYS A 624 -14.04 34.29 -42.98
CA LYS A 624 -14.78 35.05 -44.00
C LYS A 624 -14.84 36.52 -43.60
#